data_AF-A0A2T2S8A4-F1
#
_entry.id   AF-A0A2T2S8A4-F1
#
_cell.length_a   1.000
_cell.length_b   1.000
_cell.length_c   1.000
_cell.angle_alpha   90.00
_cell.angle_beta   90.00
_cell.angle_gamma   90.00
#
_symmetry.space_group_name_H-M   'P 1'
#
loop_
_entity.id
_entity.type
_entity.pdbx_description
1 polymer ?
#
loop_
_entity_poly.entity_id
_entity_poly.type
_entity_poly.pdbx_seq_one_letter_code
_entity_poly.pdbx_strand_id
1 'polypeptide(L)'
;MKLLLFDIDGTLVRVNGRGREAVTEALSSLTDQPISLDGVPFSGRTDPAIIEAVLTHNDLPATDAMVDEVIATYIETMQGALRPADVEVLPGVAPLLPRLHDHSDLHLGLVTGNVEPIA
;
A
#
# COMPACT_ATOMS: atom_id res chain seq x y z
N MET A 1 12.49 26.28 9.25
CA MET A 1 12.09 24.87 9.31
C MET A 1 10.92 24.61 8.37
N LYS A 2 11.08 23.68 7.43
CA LYS A 2 10.04 23.24 6.51
C LYS A 2 9.93 21.71 6.57
N LEU A 3 8.71 21.20 6.45
CA LEU A 3 8.42 19.77 6.39
C LEU A 3 8.06 19.40 4.95
N LEU A 4 8.75 18.41 4.38
CA LEU A 4 8.45 17.83 3.08
C LEU A 4 7.91 16.42 3.29
N LEU A 5 6.70 16.19 2.79
CA LEU A 5 5.96 14.94 2.95
C LEU A 5 5.85 14.28 1.59
N PHE A 6 6.31 13.03 1.52
CA PHE A 6 6.32 12.25 0.28
C PHE A 6 5.32 11.11 0.40
N ASP A 7 4.49 10.97 -0.63
CA ASP A 7 3.85 9.70 -0.93
C ASP A 7 4.89 8.69 -1.45
N ILE A 8 4.54 7.40 -1.50
CA ILE A 8 5.45 6.31 -1.87
C ILE A 8 5.17 5.84 -3.30
N ASP A 9 4.01 5.26 -3.56
CA ASP A 9 3.67 4.65 -4.84
C ASP A 9 3.44 5.68 -5.94
N GLY A 10 4.22 5.59 -7.02
CA GLY A 10 4.17 6.56 -8.11
C GLY A 10 4.85 7.89 -7.79
N THR A 11 5.41 8.05 -6.59
CA THR A 11 6.14 9.25 -6.14
C THR A 11 7.61 8.95 -5.88
N LEU A 12 7.93 8.00 -4.98
CA LEU A 12 9.29 7.58 -4.67
C LEU A 12 9.67 6.29 -5.38
N VAL A 13 8.75 5.35 -5.43
CA VAL A 13 8.96 4.02 -6.02
C VAL A 13 7.75 3.61 -6.84
N ARG A 14 7.91 2.54 -7.61
CA ARG A 14 6.83 1.80 -8.25
C ARG A 14 6.92 0.35 -7.83
N VAL A 15 5.82 -0.18 -7.28
CA VAL A 15 5.67 -1.61 -6.98
C VAL A 15 4.87 -2.28 -8.10
N ASN A 16 5.39 -3.37 -8.64
CA ASN A 16 4.76 -4.06 -9.77
C ASN A 16 3.65 -5.01 -9.29
N GLY A 17 2.40 -4.54 -9.24
CA GLY A 17 1.18 -5.36 -9.17
C GLY A 17 0.95 -6.17 -7.89
N ARG A 18 1.98 -6.35 -7.06
CA ARG A 18 1.96 -7.27 -5.93
C ARG A 18 0.92 -6.91 -4.86
N GLY A 19 0.65 -5.63 -4.66
CA GLY A 19 -0.38 -5.19 -3.71
C GLY A 19 -1.77 -5.74 -4.05
N ARG A 20 -2.14 -5.77 -5.35
CA ARG A 20 -3.43 -6.34 -5.78
C ARG A 20 -3.47 -7.85 -5.58
N GLU A 21 -2.38 -8.54 -5.89
CA GLU A 21 -2.27 -10.00 -5.69
C GLU A 21 -2.39 -10.36 -4.19
N ALA A 22 -1.69 -9.64 -3.33
CA ALA A 22 -1.72 -9.86 -1.88
C ALA A 22 -3.10 -9.58 -1.26
N VAL A 23 -3.81 -8.55 -1.72
CA VAL A 23 -5.20 -8.29 -1.28
C VAL A 23 -6.14 -9.42 -1.70
N THR A 24 -6.04 -9.90 -2.94
CA THR A 24 -6.84 -11.04 -3.41
C THR A 24 -6.53 -12.31 -2.60
N GLU A 25 -5.26 -12.61 -2.35
CA GLU A 25 -4.83 -13.78 -1.60
C GLU A 25 -5.31 -13.73 -0.15
N ALA A 26 -5.12 -12.60 0.54
CA ALA A 26 -5.60 -12.40 1.90
C ALA A 26 -7.12 -12.59 2.01
N LEU A 27 -7.89 -11.90 1.17
CA LEU A 27 -9.35 -12.00 1.20
C LEU A 27 -9.87 -13.38 0.79
N SER A 28 -9.28 -14.02 -0.22
CA SER A 28 -9.70 -15.36 -0.64
C SER A 28 -9.45 -16.39 0.46
N SER A 29 -8.39 -16.21 1.26
CA SER A 29 -8.10 -17.10 2.39
C SER A 29 -9.06 -16.95 3.58
N LEU A 30 -9.65 -15.75 3.76
CA LEU A 30 -10.55 -15.45 4.88
C LEU A 30 -12.03 -15.74 4.57
N THR A 31 -12.41 -15.72 3.30
CA THR A 31 -13.82 -15.70 2.89
C THR A 31 -14.28 -16.99 2.19
N ASP A 32 -13.38 -17.96 2.00
CA ASP A 32 -13.61 -19.23 1.29
C ASP A 32 -14.27 -19.08 -0.10
N GLN A 33 -14.16 -17.89 -0.72
CA GLN A 33 -14.71 -17.58 -2.03
C GLN A 33 -13.70 -16.85 -2.92
N PRO A 34 -13.82 -16.95 -4.26
CA PRO A 34 -13.03 -16.15 -5.17
C PRO A 34 -13.33 -14.65 -5.01
N ILE A 35 -12.28 -13.83 -4.99
CA ILE A 35 -12.38 -12.38 -4.84
C ILE A 35 -12.10 -11.69 -6.17
N SER A 36 -13.02 -10.82 -6.60
CA SER A 36 -12.86 -9.94 -7.74
C SER A 36 -12.33 -8.57 -7.30
N LEU A 37 -11.32 -8.06 -8.00
CA LEU A 37 -10.84 -6.68 -7.86
C LEU A 37 -11.20 -5.80 -9.07
N ASP A 38 -12.02 -6.31 -9.99
CA ASP A 38 -12.31 -5.66 -11.26
C ASP A 38 -13.11 -4.37 -11.04
N GLY A 39 -12.57 -3.26 -11.53
CA GLY A 39 -13.19 -1.95 -11.36
C GLY A 39 -13.03 -1.32 -9.97
N VAL A 40 -12.34 -1.97 -9.03
CA VAL A 40 -12.01 -1.37 -7.73
C VAL A 40 -10.79 -0.44 -7.89
N PRO A 41 -10.94 0.88 -7.66
CA PRO A 41 -9.83 1.82 -7.77
C PRO A 41 -8.90 1.71 -6.56
N PHE A 42 -7.60 1.47 -6.80
CA PHE A 42 -6.60 1.40 -5.74
C PHE A 42 -5.78 2.70 -5.61
N SER A 43 -5.47 3.33 -6.75
CA SER A 43 -4.59 4.50 -6.78
C SER A 43 -5.13 5.66 -5.95
N GLY A 44 -4.28 6.22 -5.09
CA GLY A 44 -4.58 7.39 -4.25
C GLY A 44 -5.54 7.11 -3.08
N ARG A 45 -5.79 5.83 -2.75
CA ARG A 45 -6.59 5.44 -1.58
C ARG A 45 -5.71 4.87 -0.48
N THR A 46 -6.24 4.85 0.74
CA THR A 46 -5.60 4.16 1.86
C THR A 46 -5.91 2.66 1.80
N ASP A 47 -5.03 1.82 2.34
CA ASP A 47 -5.27 0.37 2.40
C ASP A 47 -6.63 0.01 3.04
N PRO A 48 -7.04 0.59 4.20
CA PRO A 48 -8.39 0.35 4.73
C PRO A 48 -9.50 0.71 3.73
N ALA A 49 -9.38 1.85 3.04
CA ALA A 49 -10.38 2.29 2.08
C ALA A 49 -10.39 1.45 0.78
N ILE A 50 -9.29 0.75 0.48
CA ILE A 50 -9.21 -0.24 -0.58
C ILE A 50 -9.90 -1.52 -0.13
N ILE A 51 -9.56 -2.04 1.05
CA ILE A 51 -10.15 -3.26 1.61
C ILE A 51 -11.66 -3.13 1.75
N GLU A 52 -12.14 -2.02 2.30
CA GLU A 52 -13.58 -1.72 2.42
C GLU A 52 -14.29 -1.74 1.04
N ALA A 53 -13.65 -1.14 0.04
CA ALA A 53 -14.19 -1.11 -1.32
C ALA A 53 -14.20 -2.51 -1.97
N VAL A 54 -13.18 -3.33 -1.74
CA VAL A 54 -13.13 -4.71 -2.24
C VAL A 54 -14.18 -5.58 -1.55
N LEU A 55 -14.33 -5.49 -0.23
CA LEU A 55 -15.35 -6.21 0.51
C LEU A 55 -16.74 -5.86 -0.02
N THR A 56 -17.05 -4.56 -0.14
CA THR A 56 -18.32 -4.08 -0.68
C THR A 56 -18.55 -4.54 -2.13
N HIS A 57 -17.51 -4.54 -2.97
CA HIS A 57 -17.60 -4.99 -4.35
C HIS A 57 -17.92 -6.49 -4.49
N ASN A 58 -17.55 -7.30 -3.50
CA ASN A 58 -17.77 -8.76 -3.49
C ASN A 58 -18.96 -9.16 -2.61
N ASP A 59 -19.87 -8.22 -2.30
CA ASP A 59 -21.03 -8.43 -1.44
C ASP A 59 -20.69 -9.00 -0.04
N LEU A 60 -19.50 -8.69 0.47
CA LEU A 60 -19.03 -9.09 1.79
C LEU A 60 -19.25 -7.98 2.83
N PRO A 61 -19.49 -8.33 4.11
CA PRO A 61 -19.61 -7.34 5.17
C PRO A 61 -18.31 -6.54 5.35
N ALA A 62 -18.36 -5.22 5.15
CA ALA A 62 -17.26 -4.31 5.39
C ALA A 62 -17.34 -3.69 6.80
N THR A 63 -17.36 -4.53 7.84
CA THR A 63 -17.30 -4.05 9.23
C THR A 63 -15.89 -3.68 9.62
N ASP A 64 -15.71 -2.77 10.58
CA ASP A 64 -14.38 -2.39 11.08
C ASP A 64 -13.53 -3.62 11.48
N ALA A 65 -14.15 -4.59 12.17
CA ALA A 65 -13.48 -5.82 12.58
C ALA A 65 -13.02 -6.68 11.38
N MET A 66 -13.82 -6.76 10.31
CA MET A 66 -13.44 -7.49 9.09
C MET A 66 -12.33 -6.75 8.34
N VAL A 67 -12.39 -5.42 8.27
CA VAL A 67 -11.34 -4.60 7.64
C VAL A 67 -10.02 -4.78 8.38
N ASP A 68 -10.02 -4.73 9.72
CA ASP A 68 -8.83 -4.94 10.54
C ASP A 68 -8.25 -6.35 10.38
N GLU A 69 -9.10 -7.38 10.36
CA GLU A 69 -8.68 -8.77 10.13
C GLU A 69 -8.04 -8.95 8.75
N VAL A 70 -8.66 -8.41 7.71
CA VAL A 70 -8.13 -8.45 6.34
C VAL A 70 -6.82 -7.67 6.23
N ILE A 71 -6.68 -6.51 6.88
CA ILE A 71 -5.43 -5.75 6.88
C ILE A 71 -4.31 -6.56 7.54
N ALA A 72 -4.59 -7.23 8.67
CA ALA A 72 -3.59 -8.05 9.33
C ALA A 72 -3.10 -9.19 8.43
N THR A 73 -4.02 -9.93 7.79
CA THR A 73 -3.65 -10.97 6.83
C THR A 73 -2.94 -10.39 5.60
N TYR A 74 -3.38 -9.24 5.08
CA TYR A 74 -2.75 -8.56 3.96
C TYR A 74 -1.30 -8.18 4.28
N ILE A 75 -1.01 -7.64 5.47
CA ILE A 75 0.35 -7.35 5.92
C ILE A 75 1.21 -8.61 5.92
N GLU A 76 0.73 -9.70 6.50
CA GLU A 76 1.45 -10.97 6.57
C GLU A 76 1.74 -11.54 5.17
N THR A 77 0.72 -11.56 4.30
CA THR A 77 0.85 -12.00 2.90
C THR A 77 1.87 -11.13 2.15
N MET A 78 1.77 -9.82 2.28
CA MET A 78 2.63 -8.86 1.59
C MET A 78 4.09 -8.97 2.05
N GLN A 79 4.35 -9.11 3.36
CA GLN A 79 5.69 -9.33 3.90
C GLN A 79 6.29 -10.66 3.44
N GLY A 80 5.47 -11.71 3.32
CA GLY A 80 5.88 -13.01 2.80
C GLY A 80 6.16 -12.99 1.29
N ALA A 81 5.51 -12.11 0.53
CA ALA A 81 5.52 -12.10 -0.93
C ALA A 81 6.45 -11.05 -1.56
N LEU A 82 6.57 -9.85 -0.97
CA LEU A 82 7.34 -8.74 -1.53
C LEU A 82 8.83 -9.09 -1.61
N ARG A 83 9.45 -8.80 -2.75
CA ARG A 83 10.89 -8.94 -2.96
C ARG A 83 11.45 -7.62 -3.44
N PRO A 84 12.76 -7.34 -3.21
CA PRO A 84 13.40 -6.15 -3.76
C PRO A 84 13.28 -6.01 -5.28
N ALA A 85 13.16 -7.14 -6.01
CA ALA A 85 12.97 -7.14 -7.46
C ALA A 85 11.58 -6.64 -7.91
N ASP A 86 10.59 -6.59 -7.01
CA ASP A 86 9.25 -6.07 -7.30
C ASP A 86 9.18 -4.53 -7.20
N VAL A 87 10.23 -3.88 -6.68
CA VAL A 87 10.27 -2.45 -6.36
C VAL A 87 11.28 -1.73 -7.26
N GLU A 88 10.81 -0.73 -7.99
CA GLU A 88 11.63 0.16 -8.82
C GLU A 88 11.69 1.56 -8.20
N VAL A 89 12.89 2.07 -7.91
CA VAL A 89 13.05 3.48 -7.48
C VAL A 89 12.84 4.39 -8.68
N LEU A 90 11.96 5.38 -8.55
CA LEU A 90 11.62 6.26 -9.66
C LEU A 90 12.79 7.19 -10.06
N PRO A 91 12.88 7.58 -11.35
CA PRO A 91 13.96 8.42 -11.84
C PRO A 91 14.11 9.73 -11.03
N GLY A 92 15.34 10.00 -10.59
CA GLY A 92 15.66 11.22 -9.84
C GLY A 92 15.47 11.13 -8.33
N VAL A 93 14.78 10.11 -7.80
CA VAL A 93 14.56 9.95 -6.35
C VAL A 93 15.88 9.66 -5.61
N ALA A 94 16.67 8.71 -6.12
CA ALA A 94 17.96 8.33 -5.53
C ALA A 94 18.93 9.52 -5.33
N PRO A 95 19.12 10.45 -6.29
CA PRO A 95 19.92 11.65 -6.05
C PRO A 95 19.18 12.78 -5.31
N LEU A 96 17.84 12.81 -5.29
CA LEU A 96 17.05 13.86 -4.66
C LEU A 96 17.04 13.72 -3.13
N LEU A 97 16.71 12.55 -2.60
CA LEU A 97 16.49 12.35 -1.17
C LEU A 97 17.74 12.69 -0.32
N PRO A 98 18.97 12.28 -0.68
CA PRO A 98 20.17 12.66 0.07
C PRO A 98 20.38 14.18 0.07
N ARG A 99 20.19 14.85 -1.08
CA ARG A 99 20.33 16.31 -1.17
C ARG A 99 19.34 17.03 -0.26
N LEU A 100 18.10 16.56 -0.18
CA LEU A 100 17.09 17.13 0.70
C LEU A 100 17.39 16.86 2.18
N HIS A 101 17.92 15.66 2.49
CA HIS A 101 18.30 15.28 3.84
C HIS A 101 19.47 16.12 4.38
N ASP A 102 20.43 16.48 3.52
CA ASP A 102 21.60 17.28 3.90
C ASP A 102 21.26 18.76 4.21
N HIS A 103 20.03 19.21 3.93
CA HIS A 103 19.57 20.56 4.26
C HIS A 103 19.01 20.61 5.70
N SER A 104 19.76 21.26 6.60
CA SER A 104 19.41 21.40 8.03
C SER A 104 18.06 22.07 8.32
N ASP A 105 17.51 22.82 7.37
CA ASP A 105 16.20 23.49 7.51
C ASP A 105 15.01 22.63 7.05
N LEU A 106 15.26 21.44 6.49
CA LEU A 106 14.25 20.51 5.97
C LEU A 106 14.10 19.31 6.87
N HIS A 107 12.86 18.89 7.10
CA HIS A 107 12.53 17.58 7.65
C HIS A 107 11.78 16.80 6.57
N LEU A 108 12.13 15.54 6.40
CA LEU A 108 11.46 14.64 5.46
C LEU A 108 10.57 13.69 6.24
N GLY A 109 9.37 13.43 5.71
CA GLY A 109 8.47 12.43 6.23
C GLY A 109 7.74 11.73 5.09
N LEU A 110 7.15 10.58 5.40
CA LEU A 110 6.25 9.86 4.51
C LEU A 110 4.80 10.21 4.86
N VAL A 111 3.97 10.37 3.85
CA VAL A 111 2.51 10.44 3.96
C VAL A 111 1.94 9.63 2.83
N THR A 112 1.55 8.41 3.16
CA THR A 112 1.11 7.39 2.21
C THR A 112 -0.22 6.79 2.65
N GLY A 113 -0.93 6.20 1.70
CA GLY A 113 -2.11 5.39 1.97
C GLY A 113 -1.79 3.99 2.51
N ASN A 114 -0.54 3.53 2.36
CA ASN A 114 -0.11 2.21 2.80
C ASN A 114 -0.05 2.14 4.33
N VAL A 115 -0.38 0.99 4.90
CA VAL A 115 -0.13 0.73 6.32
C VAL A 115 1.38 0.63 6.59
N GLU A 116 1.82 1.21 7.71
CA GLU A 116 3.25 1.38 8.05
C GLU A 116 4.11 0.11 7.90
N PRO A 117 3.67 -1.10 8.30
CA PRO A 117 4.52 -2.31 8.22
C PRO A 117 4.89 -2.78 6.81
N ILE A 118 4.24 -2.25 5.78
CA ILE A 118 4.45 -2.61 4.37
C ILE A 118 4.64 -1.39 3.46
N ALA A 119 4.75 -0.20 4.05
CA ALA A 119 5.05 1.05 3.37
C ALA A 119 6.51 1.10 2.89
#